data_AF-A8V3P7-F1
#
_entry.id   AF-A8V3P7-F1
#
_cell.length_a   1.000
_cell.length_b   1.000
_cell.length_c   1.000
_cell.angle_alpha   90.00
_cell.angle_beta   90.00
_cell.angle_gamma   90.00
#
_symmetry.space_group_name_H-M   'P 1'
#
loop_
_entity.id
_entity.type
_entity.pdbx_description
1 polymer ?
#
loop_
_entity_poly.entity_id
_entity_poly.type
_entity_poly.pdbx_seq_one_letter_code
_entity_poly.pdbx_strand_id
1 'polypeptide(L)'
;MSRNWKKDLDKFENFLENIDIKKYAHLRMIKTVEQDLPRDLLPLEIYYRYYWDTTNFKDYDDIFRIYWSEKLSPYIYNFIKKYFYGCSLQFVEEGFKARLYRIWMSILTQFHFQYLWNALFDEKLISNPKLDMMGIDAIVELNPNFQFKP
;
A
#
# COMPACT_ATOMS: atom_id res chain seq x y z
N MET A 1 23.35 -1.59 10.26
CA MET A 1 23.41 -2.82 9.45
C MET A 1 22.93 -2.47 8.04
N SER A 2 23.69 -2.84 7.01
CA SER A 2 23.24 -2.68 5.61
C SER A 2 22.07 -3.64 5.35
N ARG A 3 20.98 -3.12 4.78
CA ARG A 3 19.79 -3.90 4.40
C ARG A 3 20.15 -4.88 3.28
N ASN A 4 19.73 -6.14 3.38
CA ASN A 4 19.96 -7.15 2.34
C ASN A 4 18.78 -7.18 1.35
N TRP A 5 18.89 -6.42 0.27
CA TRP A 5 17.83 -6.25 -0.71
C TRP A 5 17.44 -7.52 -1.47
N LYS A 6 18.40 -8.40 -1.76
CA LYS A 6 18.11 -9.66 -2.43
C LYS A 6 17.25 -10.58 -1.55
N LYS A 7 17.60 -10.69 -0.27
CA LYS A 7 16.80 -11.46 0.71
C LYS A 7 15.40 -10.87 0.90
N ASP A 8 15.28 -9.54 0.91
CA ASP A 8 13.99 -8.88 1.06
C ASP A 8 13.11 -9.07 -0.19
N LEU A 9 13.70 -9.03 -1.39
CA LEU A 9 13.01 -9.36 -2.64
C LEU A 9 12.51 -10.82 -2.61
N ASP A 10 13.38 -11.78 -2.29
CA ASP A 10 12.98 -13.20 -2.19
C ASP A 10 11.82 -13.37 -1.19
N LYS A 11 11.89 -12.69 -0.04
CA LYS A 11 10.82 -12.71 0.97
C LYS A 11 9.52 -12.11 0.44
N PHE A 12 9.62 -11.03 -0.35
CA PHE A 12 8.45 -10.35 -0.90
C PHE A 12 7.79 -11.17 -2.01
N GLU A 13 8.57 -11.76 -2.91
CA GLU A 13 8.07 -12.65 -3.97
C GLU A 13 7.39 -13.90 -3.38
N ASN A 14 7.99 -14.52 -2.35
CA ASN A 14 7.34 -15.61 -1.60
C ASN A 14 6.01 -15.16 -0.98
N PHE A 15 5.93 -13.94 -0.45
CA PHE A 15 4.67 -13.40 0.06
C PHE A 15 3.64 -13.24 -1.06
N LEU A 16 4.02 -12.66 -2.21
CA LEU A 16 3.15 -12.46 -3.36
C LEU A 16 2.58 -13.79 -3.90
N GLU A 17 3.41 -14.82 -3.99
CA GLU A 17 3.00 -16.16 -4.45
C GLU A 17 1.89 -16.78 -3.59
N ASN A 18 1.90 -16.47 -2.29
CA ASN A 18 0.94 -17.02 -1.33
C ASN A 18 -0.37 -16.21 -1.22
N ILE A 19 -0.56 -15.15 -2.02
CA ILE A 19 -1.80 -14.36 -2.00
C ILE A 19 -2.93 -15.11 -2.72
N ASP A 20 -4.01 -15.40 -2.00
CA ASP A 20 -5.25 -15.88 -2.62
C ASP A 20 -6.02 -14.73 -3.29
N ILE A 21 -5.70 -14.45 -4.56
CA ILE A 21 -6.36 -13.40 -5.35
C ILE A 21 -7.85 -13.72 -5.58
N LYS A 22 -8.24 -15.00 -5.60
CA LYS A 22 -9.63 -15.40 -5.86
C LYS A 22 -10.54 -15.03 -4.70
N LYS A 23 -10.07 -15.17 -3.46
CA LYS A 23 -10.76 -14.73 -2.26
C LYS A 23 -11.26 -13.29 -2.37
N TYR A 24 -10.44 -12.39 -2.92
CA TYR A 24 -10.73 -10.96 -2.99
C TYR A 24 -11.37 -10.51 -4.32
N ALA A 25 -11.64 -11.43 -5.25
CA ALA A 25 -12.10 -11.07 -6.59
C ALA A 25 -13.40 -10.25 -6.59
N HIS A 26 -14.30 -10.50 -5.64
CA HIS A 26 -15.58 -9.81 -5.48
C HIS A 26 -15.44 -8.32 -5.14
N LEU A 27 -14.38 -7.93 -4.43
CA LEU A 27 -14.12 -6.54 -4.03
C LEU A 27 -13.92 -5.60 -5.23
N ARG A 28 -13.49 -6.14 -6.38
CA ARG A 28 -13.32 -5.37 -7.62
C ARG A 28 -14.63 -4.83 -8.19
N MET A 29 -15.76 -5.45 -7.83
CA MET A 29 -17.08 -5.08 -8.34
C MET A 29 -17.79 -4.02 -7.49
N ILE A 30 -17.31 -3.76 -6.27
CA ILE A 30 -17.93 -2.85 -5.32
C ILE A 30 -17.47 -1.41 -5.58
N LYS A 31 -18.44 -0.50 -5.77
CA LYS A 31 -18.24 0.92 -6.14
C LYS A 31 -18.77 1.93 -5.12
N THR A 32 -18.96 1.50 -3.87
CA THR A 32 -19.60 2.32 -2.83
C THR A 32 -18.75 3.52 -2.38
N VAL A 33 -17.42 3.36 -2.34
CA VAL A 33 -16.47 4.43 -1.99
C VAL A 33 -15.51 4.61 -3.15
N GLU A 34 -15.87 5.51 -4.08
CA GLU A 34 -15.03 5.86 -5.23
C GLU A 34 -14.51 7.30 -5.19
N GLN A 35 -15.03 8.15 -4.30
CA GLN A 35 -14.45 9.49 -4.14
C GLN A 35 -13.01 9.42 -3.60
N ASP A 36 -12.26 10.49 -3.84
CA ASP A 36 -10.93 10.65 -3.28
C ASP A 36 -10.98 10.59 -1.75
N LEU A 37 -10.11 9.74 -1.19
CA LEU A 37 -9.94 9.67 0.24
C LEU A 37 -9.15 10.90 0.70
N PRO A 38 -9.62 11.61 1.75
CA PRO A 38 -8.82 12.60 2.44
C PRO A 38 -7.48 12.02 2.87
N ARG A 39 -6.43 12.86 2.98
CA ARG A 39 -5.08 12.44 3.37
C ARG A 39 -5.06 11.57 4.62
N ASP A 40 -5.83 11.95 5.65
CA ASP A 40 -5.89 11.21 6.91
C ASP A 40 -6.48 9.80 6.80
N LEU A 41 -7.23 9.53 5.73
CA LEU A 41 -7.83 8.23 5.41
C LEU A 41 -7.01 7.41 4.42
N LEU A 42 -5.90 7.94 3.90
CA LEU A 42 -5.01 7.15 3.06
C LEU A 42 -4.24 6.13 3.94
N PRO A 43 -4.15 4.86 3.52
CA PRO A 43 -3.48 3.79 4.27
C PRO A 43 -1.95 3.76 4.10
N LEU A 44 -1.34 4.77 3.48
CA LEU A 44 0.06 4.73 3.05
C LEU A 44 1.04 4.42 4.19
N GLU A 45 0.89 5.07 5.34
CA GLU A 45 1.76 4.84 6.50
C GLU A 45 1.72 3.38 6.98
N ILE A 46 0.55 2.73 6.90
CA ILE A 46 0.38 1.32 7.27
C ILE A 46 1.14 0.45 6.26
N TYR A 47 1.02 0.73 4.96
CA TYR A 47 1.77 -0.02 3.95
C TYR A 47 3.27 0.12 4.14
N TYR A 48 3.82 1.33 4.23
CA TYR A 48 5.26 1.48 4.42
C TYR A 48 5.78 0.80 5.69
N ARG A 49 5.04 0.88 6.80
CA ARG A 49 5.38 0.20 8.06
C ARG A 49 5.62 -1.30 7.86
N TYR A 50 4.70 -1.99 7.18
CA TYR A 50 4.77 -3.46 7.02
C TYR A 50 5.55 -3.92 5.80
N TYR A 51 5.54 -3.12 4.74
CA TYR A 51 6.04 -3.51 3.43
C TYR A 51 7.38 -2.89 3.07
N TRP A 52 7.82 -1.82 3.74
CA TRP A 52 9.09 -1.18 3.46
C TRP A 52 10.02 -1.21 4.67
N ASP A 53 9.52 -0.82 5.84
CA ASP A 53 10.37 -0.59 7.03
C ASP A 53 10.68 -1.90 7.76
N THR A 54 9.68 -2.76 7.97
CA THR A 54 9.83 -3.99 8.77
C THR A 54 9.91 -5.27 7.94
N THR A 55 9.50 -5.25 6.67
CA THR A 55 9.29 -6.43 5.80
C THR A 55 8.38 -7.51 6.42
N ASN A 56 7.57 -7.15 7.44
CA ASN A 56 6.61 -8.06 8.06
C ASN A 56 5.31 -8.03 7.26
N PHE A 57 5.38 -8.55 6.03
CA PHE A 57 4.29 -8.49 5.05
C PHE A 57 3.01 -9.08 5.64
N LYS A 58 1.95 -8.27 5.63
CA LYS A 58 0.60 -8.62 6.12
C LYS A 58 -0.30 -8.88 4.95
N ASP A 59 -1.17 -9.87 5.02
CA ASP A 59 -2.17 -10.04 3.96
C ASP A 59 -3.19 -8.89 3.97
N TYR A 60 -4.08 -8.90 2.99
CA TYR A 60 -5.08 -7.86 2.85
C TYR A 60 -6.05 -7.77 4.04
N ASP A 61 -6.47 -8.90 4.61
CA ASP A 61 -7.41 -8.91 5.74
C ASP A 61 -6.75 -8.31 6.99
N ASP A 62 -5.49 -8.64 7.25
CA ASP A 62 -4.70 -8.06 8.31
C ASP A 62 -4.55 -6.55 8.13
N ILE A 63 -4.22 -6.10 6.92
CA ILE A 63 -4.11 -4.68 6.60
C ILE A 63 -5.43 -3.96 6.80
N PHE A 64 -6.54 -4.51 6.29
CA PHE A 64 -7.85 -3.88 6.45
C PHE A 64 -8.24 -3.79 7.92
N ARG A 65 -8.01 -4.85 8.70
CA ARG A 65 -8.29 -4.86 10.14
C ARG A 65 -7.50 -3.79 10.90
N ILE A 66 -6.20 -3.65 10.60
CA ILE A 66 -5.34 -2.62 11.19
C ILE A 66 -5.83 -1.24 10.79
N TYR A 67 -6.06 -1.01 9.49
CA TYR A 67 -6.56 0.26 8.98
C TYR A 67 -7.88 0.66 9.63
N TRP A 68 -8.84 -0.25 9.64
CA TRP A 68 -10.16 0.02 10.18
C TRP A 68 -10.05 0.40 11.66
N SER A 69 -9.28 -0.37 12.44
CA SER A 69 -8.99 -0.06 13.84
C SER A 69 -8.35 1.33 14.03
N GLU A 70 -7.31 1.66 13.27
CA GLU A 70 -6.56 2.92 13.43
C GLU A 70 -7.34 4.15 12.95
N LYS A 71 -8.23 3.98 11.96
CA LYS A 71 -8.91 5.10 11.28
C LYS A 71 -10.39 5.25 11.64
N LEU A 72 -11.00 4.28 12.31
CA LEU A 72 -12.45 4.28 12.59
C LEU A 72 -12.90 5.57 13.27
N SER A 73 -12.20 5.96 14.34
CA SER A 73 -12.49 7.16 15.10
C SER A 73 -11.27 8.09 15.18
N PRO A 74 -11.41 9.39 14.89
CA PRO A 74 -12.63 10.08 14.42
C PRO A 74 -12.78 10.07 12.88
N TYR A 75 -11.78 9.62 12.12
CA TYR A 75 -11.66 9.92 10.69
C TYR A 75 -12.76 9.31 9.82
N ILE A 76 -12.99 7.99 9.92
CA ILE A 76 -14.02 7.31 9.14
C ILE A 76 -15.41 7.82 9.55
N TYR A 77 -15.69 8.00 10.84
CA TYR A 77 -16.97 8.57 11.30
C TYR A 77 -17.24 9.97 10.73
N ASN A 78 -16.23 10.85 10.72
CA ASN A 78 -16.37 12.18 10.13
C ASN A 78 -16.61 12.11 8.61
N PHE A 79 -15.94 11.20 7.93
CA PHE A 79 -16.15 10.96 6.50
C PHE A 79 -17.54 10.41 6.19
N ILE A 80 -18.02 9.43 6.96
CA ILE A 80 -19.40 8.91 6.87
C ILE A 80 -20.40 10.04 7.08
N LYS A 81 -20.24 10.83 8.14
CA LYS A 81 -21.14 11.95 8.45
C LYS A 81 -21.22 12.96 7.30
N LYS A 82 -20.10 13.19 6.60
CA LYS A 82 -20.01 14.15 5.50
C LYS A 82 -20.54 13.63 4.17
N TYR A 83 -20.28 12.37 3.82
CA TYR A 83 -20.52 11.84 2.47
C TYR A 83 -21.52 10.69 2.39
N PHE A 84 -21.79 10.01 3.49
CA PHE A 84 -22.65 8.82 3.57
C PHE A 84 -23.69 8.94 4.68
N TYR A 85 -24.18 10.16 4.91
CA TYR A 85 -25.20 10.40 5.92
C TYR A 85 -26.45 9.55 5.65
N GLY A 86 -26.88 8.77 6.65
CA GLY A 86 -28.02 7.86 6.53
C GLY A 86 -27.66 6.45 6.02
N CYS A 87 -26.44 6.21 5.57
CA CYS A 87 -25.97 4.85 5.25
C CYS A 87 -25.59 4.07 6.52
N SER A 88 -25.73 2.74 6.48
CA SER A 88 -25.24 1.89 7.56
C SER A 88 -23.71 1.84 7.58
N LEU A 89 -23.12 1.61 8.76
CA LEU A 89 -21.67 1.45 8.89
C LEU A 89 -21.17 0.28 8.03
N GLN A 90 -21.89 -0.84 8.01
CA GLN A 90 -21.55 -2.01 7.21
C GLN A 90 -21.47 -1.69 5.71
N PHE A 91 -22.42 -0.92 5.18
CA PHE A 91 -22.41 -0.52 3.78
C PHE A 91 -21.14 0.28 3.41
N VAL A 92 -20.74 1.20 4.29
CA VAL A 92 -19.54 2.01 4.08
C VAL A 92 -18.26 1.20 4.29
N GLU A 93 -18.24 0.31 5.27
CA GLU A 93 -17.13 -0.61 5.53
C GLU A 93 -16.81 -1.46 4.30
N GLU A 94 -17.81 -2.05 3.64
CA GLU A 94 -17.62 -2.81 2.40
C GLU A 94 -17.06 -1.94 1.26
N GLY A 95 -17.46 -0.67 1.20
CA GLY A 95 -16.87 0.30 0.28
C GLY A 95 -15.40 0.58 0.57
N PHE A 96 -15.04 0.78 1.85
CA PHE A 96 -13.65 0.95 2.26
C PHE A 96 -12.82 -0.29 2.01
N LYS A 97 -13.34 -1.49 2.27
CA LYS A 97 -12.67 -2.76 1.89
C LYS A 97 -12.31 -2.71 0.41
N ALA A 98 -13.30 -2.52 -0.45
CA ALA A 98 -13.08 -2.47 -1.89
C ALA A 98 -12.04 -1.42 -2.32
N ARG A 99 -12.14 -0.20 -1.77
CA ARG A 99 -11.20 0.88 -2.07
C ARG A 99 -9.78 0.53 -1.62
N LEU A 100 -9.61 0.02 -0.40
CA LEU A 100 -8.30 -0.37 0.13
C LEU A 100 -7.69 -1.54 -0.64
N TYR A 101 -8.51 -2.49 -1.09
CA TYR A 101 -8.02 -3.61 -1.89
C TYR A 101 -7.41 -3.13 -3.20
N ARG A 102 -8.04 -2.16 -3.87
CA ARG A 102 -7.48 -1.55 -5.10
C ARG A 102 -6.15 -0.84 -4.83
N ILE A 103 -6.07 -0.07 -3.74
CA ILE A 103 -4.81 0.59 -3.34
C ILE A 103 -3.74 -0.47 -3.01
N TRP A 104 -4.10 -1.54 -2.31
CA TRP A 104 -3.20 -2.62 -1.95
C TRP A 104 -2.54 -3.25 -3.18
N MET A 105 -3.33 -3.59 -4.20
CA MET A 105 -2.80 -4.14 -5.45
C MET A 105 -1.77 -3.21 -6.14
N SER A 106 -2.05 -1.89 -6.18
CA SER A 106 -1.10 -0.91 -6.72
C SER A 106 0.19 -0.85 -5.91
N ILE A 107 0.07 -0.83 -4.58
CA ILE A 107 1.20 -0.78 -3.64
C ILE A 107 2.07 -2.04 -3.75
N LEU A 108 1.47 -3.22 -3.91
CA LEU A 108 2.24 -4.46 -4.12
C LEU A 108 3.11 -4.37 -5.38
N THR A 109 2.56 -3.80 -6.45
CA THR A 109 3.26 -3.67 -7.73
C THR A 109 4.41 -2.65 -7.62
N GLN A 110 4.15 -1.52 -6.96
CA GLN A 110 5.15 -0.49 -6.66
C GLN A 110 6.30 -1.05 -5.82
N PHE A 111 5.99 -1.72 -4.70
CA PHE A 111 7.04 -2.32 -3.86
C PHE A 111 7.80 -3.42 -4.57
N HIS A 112 7.15 -4.23 -5.41
CA HIS A 112 7.84 -5.25 -6.19
C HIS A 112 8.93 -4.62 -7.07
N PHE A 113 8.59 -3.55 -7.81
CA PHE A 113 9.56 -2.80 -8.60
C PHE A 113 10.70 -2.24 -7.75
N GLN A 114 10.38 -1.64 -6.59
CA GLN A 114 11.38 -1.03 -5.72
C GLN A 114 12.35 -2.07 -5.14
N TYR A 115 11.84 -3.23 -4.72
CA TYR A 115 12.65 -4.33 -4.24
C TYR A 115 13.55 -4.89 -5.34
N LEU A 116 13.00 -5.09 -6.53
CA LEU A 116 13.74 -5.57 -7.70
C LEU A 116 14.87 -4.61 -8.06
N TRP A 117 14.57 -3.31 -8.16
CA TRP A 117 15.59 -2.30 -8.44
C TRP A 117 16.71 -2.34 -7.40
N ASN A 118 16.36 -2.32 -6.12
CA ASN A 118 17.35 -2.28 -5.05
C ASN A 118 18.18 -3.57 -4.94
N ALA A 119 17.67 -4.69 -5.46
CA ALA A 119 18.42 -5.93 -5.56
C ALA A 119 19.37 -5.97 -6.76
N LEU A 120 19.05 -5.27 -7.86
CA LEU A 120 19.81 -5.31 -9.12
C LEU A 120 20.85 -4.19 -9.27
N PHE A 121 20.53 -2.98 -8.81
CA PHE A 121 21.36 -1.79 -9.03
C PHE A 121 22.04 -1.33 -7.75
N ASP A 122 23.23 -0.74 -7.85
CA ASP A 122 23.96 -0.21 -6.69
C ASP A 122 23.28 1.04 -6.11
N GLU A 123 22.74 1.91 -6.97
CA GLU A 123 21.92 3.06 -6.60
C GLU A 123 20.57 2.60 -6.02
N LYS A 124 20.33 2.92 -4.75
CA LYS A 124 19.12 2.49 -4.04
C LYS A 124 18.01 3.54 -4.14
N LEU A 125 16.81 3.07 -4.36
CA LEU A 125 15.59 3.86 -4.27
C LEU A 125 15.30 4.25 -2.83
N ILE A 126 14.95 5.52 -2.67
CA ILE A 126 14.39 6.12 -1.47
C ILE A 126 12.88 6.19 -1.67
N SER A 127 12.12 5.56 -0.77
CA SER A 127 10.66 5.60 -0.78
C SER A 127 10.14 5.79 0.65
N ASN A 128 9.09 6.59 0.82
CA ASN A 128 8.43 6.82 2.11
C ASN A 128 7.01 7.39 1.90
N PRO A 129 6.13 7.35 2.94
CA PRO A 129 4.74 7.80 2.81
C PRO A 129 4.58 9.27 2.36
N LYS A 130 5.54 10.14 2.68
CA LYS A 130 5.45 11.56 2.33
C LYS A 130 5.66 11.77 0.83
N LEU A 131 6.61 11.05 0.23
CA LEU A 131 6.84 11.07 -1.22
C LEU A 131 5.63 10.52 -1.97
N ASP A 132 5.10 9.38 -1.53
CA ASP A 132 3.96 8.74 -2.18
C ASP A 132 2.70 9.63 -2.15
N MET A 133 2.46 10.29 -1.01
CA MET A 133 1.39 11.29 -0.88
C MET A 133 1.58 12.55 -1.75
N MET A 134 2.80 12.81 -2.25
CA MET A 134 3.08 13.84 -3.25
C MET A 134 2.95 13.32 -4.69
N GLY A 135 2.62 12.03 -4.89
CA GLY A 135 2.59 11.37 -6.19
C GLY A 135 3.97 10.92 -6.68
N ILE A 136 4.93 10.74 -5.77
CA ILE A 136 6.30 10.30 -6.08
C ILE A 136 6.50 8.90 -5.47
N ASP A 137 6.46 7.86 -6.30
CA ASP A 137 6.56 6.48 -5.83
C ASP A 137 7.94 6.18 -5.19
N ALA A 138 9.01 6.67 -5.79
CA ALA A 138 10.38 6.57 -5.28
C ALA A 138 11.30 7.61 -5.94
N ILE A 139 12.43 7.89 -5.28
CA ILE A 139 13.52 8.72 -5.79
C ILE A 139 14.78 7.85 -5.86
N VAL A 140 15.52 7.94 -6.94
CA VAL A 140 16.89 7.43 -7.02
C VAL A 140 17.85 8.59 -7.15
N GLU A 141 18.90 8.60 -6.34
CA GLU A 141 20.01 9.55 -6.49
C GLU A 141 21.07 8.91 -7.37
N LEU A 142 21.21 9.44 -8.59
CA LEU A 142 22.19 8.93 -9.55
C LEU A 142 23.54 9.60 -9.32
N ASN A 143 24.60 8.80 -9.37
CA ASN A 143 25.95 9.34 -9.50
C ASN A 143 26.06 10.06 -10.87
N PRO A 144 26.73 11.22 -10.99
CA PRO A 144 27.00 11.86 -12.28
C PRO A 144 27.60 10.94 -13.35
N ASN A 145 28.30 9.87 -12.94
CA ASN A 145 28.90 8.87 -13.83
C ASN A 145 28.01 7.63 -14.07
N PHE A 146 26.77 7.63 -13.58
CA PHE A 146 25.85 6.52 -13.76
C PHE A 146 25.57 6.29 -15.24
N GLN A 147 25.83 5.07 -15.71
CA GLN A 147 25.51 4.63 -17.06
C GLN A 147 24.47 3.53 -16.98
N PHE A 148 23.29 3.79 -17.56
CA PHE A 148 22.28 2.76 -17.76
C PHE A 148 22.85 1.74 -18.75
N LYS A 149 23.28 0.58 -18.26
CA LYS A 149 23.69 -0.54 -19.10
C LYS A 149 22.54 -1.56 -19.10
N PRO A 150 21.76 -1.65 -20.19
CA PRO A 150 20.68 -2.62 -20.32
C PRO A 150 21.20 -4.06 -20.36
#